data_AF-A0A917M3F9-F1
#
_entry.id   AF-A0A917M3F9-F1
#
_cell.length_a   1.000
_cell.length_b   1.000
_cell.length_c   1.000
_cell.angle_alpha   90.00
_cell.angle_beta   90.00
_cell.angle_gamma   90.00
#
_symmetry.space_group_name_H-M   'P 1'
#
loop_
_entity.id
_entity.type
_entity.pdbx_description
1 polymer ?
#
loop_
_entity_poly.entity_id
_entity_poly.type
_entity_poly.pdbx_seq_one_letter_code
_entity_poly.pdbx_strand_id
1 'polypeptide(L)' 'MRNGIPDTILSDLNMPSMSGFELLTVVSLLFPAIQRIAMYGYFLGEDVPVGIVVDLFLFKRELILPLWYT' A
#
# COMPACT_ATOMS: atom_id res chain seq x y z
N MET A 1 3.31 -2.07 23.78
CA MET A 1 3.58 -2.33 22.35
C MET A 1 3.79 -3.83 22.20
N ARG A 2 3.09 -4.50 21.26
CA ARG A 2 3.36 -5.92 20.97
C ARG A 2 4.70 -5.98 20.23
N ASN A 3 5.74 -6.50 20.87
CA ASN A 3 7.08 -6.72 20.29
C ASN A 3 7.09 -7.93 19.33
N GLY A 4 6.17 -7.98 18.38
CA GLY A 4 5.97 -9.14 17.50
C GLY A 4 5.94 -8.74 16.03
N ILE A 5 6.28 -9.70 15.18
CA ILE A 5 6.04 -9.64 13.73
C ILE A 5 4.55 -9.33 13.52
N PRO A 6 4.20 -8.32 12.70
CA PRO A 6 2.80 -7.98 12.46
C PRO A 6 2.12 -9.06 11.61
N ASP A 7 0.83 -9.30 11.85
CA ASP A 7 0.02 -10.19 11.03
C ASP A 7 -0.36 -9.55 9.67
N THR A 8 -0.29 -8.22 9.56
CA THR A 8 -0.68 -7.48 8.35
C THR A 8 0.18 -6.24 8.14
N ILE A 9 0.49 -5.93 6.88
CA ILE A 9 1.17 -4.72 6.44
C ILE A 9 0.31 -4.02 5.38
N LEU A 10 0.06 -2.73 5.61
CA LEU A 10 -0.56 -1.81 4.65
C LEU A 10 0.49 -0.77 4.25
N SER A 11 0.80 -0.67 2.95
CA SER A 11 1.84 0.24 2.45
C SER A 11 1.33 1.05 1.27
N ASP A 12 1.55 2.38 1.31
CA ASP A 12 1.38 3.25 0.14
C ASP A 12 2.46 2.88 -0.89
N LEU A 13 2.07 2.70 -2.15
CA LEU A 13 3.01 2.39 -3.22
C LEU A 13 3.93 3.57 -3.55
N ASN A 14 3.46 4.81 -3.37
CA ASN A 14 4.21 6.02 -3.66
C ASN A 14 4.82 6.61 -2.38
N MET A 15 5.91 5.98 -1.93
CA MET A 15 6.68 6.42 -0.77
C MET A 15 8.02 7.04 -1.21
N PRO A 16 8.48 8.13 -0.56
CA PRO A 16 9.81 8.68 -0.81
C PRO A 16 10.91 7.71 -0.35
N SER A 17 12.05 7.77 -1.03
CA SER A 17 13.26 6.95 -0.81
C SER A 17 13.15 5.47 -1.22
N MET A 18 12.16 4.74 -0.72
CA MET A 18 11.89 3.35 -1.10
C MET A 18 10.40 3.21 -1.40
N SER A 19 10.06 2.64 -2.55
CA SER A 19 8.66 2.46 -2.91
C SER A 19 7.99 1.40 -2.03
N GLY A 20 6.69 1.53 -1.80
CA GLY A 20 5.93 0.46 -1.12
C GLY A 20 5.94 -0.85 -1.90
N PHE A 21 6.16 -0.78 -3.23
CA PHE A 21 6.37 -1.96 -4.07
C PHE A 21 7.60 -2.77 -3.65
N GLU A 22 8.75 -2.12 -3.45
CA GLU A 22 10.00 -2.79 -3.05
C GLU A 22 9.83 -3.43 -1.67
N LEU A 23 9.21 -2.71 -0.72
CA LEU A 23 8.89 -3.25 0.60
C LEU A 23 8.04 -4.51 0.52
N LEU A 24 6.91 -4.44 -0.19
CA LEU A 24 5.95 -5.54 -0.27
C LEU A 24 6.53 -6.75 -1.02
N THR A 25 7.45 -6.52 -1.96
CA THR A 25 8.22 -7.58 -2.62
C THR A 25 9.11 -8.32 -1.62
N VAL A 26 9.87 -7.59 -0.80
CA VAL A 26 10.73 -8.18 0.23
C VAL A 26 9.90 -8.93 1.28
N VAL A 27 8.77 -8.36 1.72
CA VAL A 27 7.85 -9.01 2.67
C VAL A 27 7.26 -10.28 2.08
N SER A 28 6.90 -10.30 0.80
CA SER A 28 6.38 -11.50 0.13
C SER A 28 7.39 -12.64 0.11
N LEU A 29 8.69 -12.34 0.03
CA LEU A 29 9.75 -13.34 -0.02
C LEU A 29 10.17 -13.82 1.38
N LEU A 30 10.31 -12.89 2.33
CA LEU A 30 10.90 -13.19 3.64
C LEU A 30 9.84 -13.53 4.70
N PHE A 31 8.62 -13.02 4.55
CA PHE A 31 7.54 -13.18 5.52
C PHE A 31 6.21 -13.50 4.81
N PRO A 32 6.14 -14.62 4.07
CA PRO A 32 4.97 -14.95 3.24
C PRO A 32 3.66 -15.08 4.03
N ALA A 33 3.75 -15.35 5.34
CA ALA A 33 2.60 -15.44 6.25
C ALA A 33 1.98 -14.09 6.63
N ILE A 34 2.67 -12.98 6.40
CA ILE A 34 2.14 -11.64 6.67
C ILE A 34 1.17 -11.26 5.54
N GLN A 35 -0.04 -10.83 5.91
CA GLN A 35 -0.99 -10.30 4.95
C GLN A 35 -0.52 -8.95 4.40
N ARG A 36 -0.54 -8.78 3.08
CA ARG A 36 0.01 -7.63 2.34
C ARG A 36 -1.12 -6.87 1.68
N ILE A 37 -1.20 -5.57 1.96
CA ILE A 37 -2.17 -4.67 1.34
C ILE A 37 -1.40 -3.51 0.70
N ALA A 38 -1.58 -3.33 -0.61
CA ALA A 38 -1.03 -2.19 -1.34
C ALA A 38 -2.06 -1.07 -1.40
N MET A 39 -1.65 0.15 -1.05
CA MET A 39 -2.47 1.35 -1.21
C MET A 39 -1.92 2.18 -2.37
N TYR A 40 -2.79 2.56 -3.31
CA TYR A 40 -2.44 3.34 -4.51
C TYR A 40 -3.33 4.59 -4.60
N GLY A 41 -2.83 5.73 -5.07
CA GLY A 41 -3.62 6.97 -5.11
C GLY A 41 -3.23 7.96 -6.20
N TYR A 42 -1.97 7.91 -6.63
CA TYR A 42 -1.43 8.82 -7.64
C TYR A 42 -1.55 8.27 -9.07
N PHE A 43 -1.99 7.02 -9.25
CA PHE A 43 -2.17 6.39 -10.56
C PHE A 43 -3.49 6.85 -11.19
N LEU A 44 -3.54 8.11 -11.64
CA LEU A 44 -4.58 8.64 -12.52
C LEU A 44 -4.26 8.21 -13.96
N GLY A 45 -4.63 6.98 -14.30
CA GLY A 45 -4.42 6.42 -15.63
C GLY A 45 -3.36 5.33 -15.63
N GLU A 46 -3.87 4.12 -15.70
CA GLU A 46 -3.21 2.85 -16.02
C GLU A 46 -2.16 2.30 -15.04
N ASP A 47 -2.54 1.09 -14.60
CA ASP A 47 -1.74 0.00 -14.10
C ASP A 47 -1.17 0.12 -12.69
N VAL A 48 -1.90 -0.53 -11.77
CA VAL A 48 -1.30 -1.25 -10.64
C VAL A 48 0.04 -1.82 -11.10
N PRO A 49 1.16 -1.59 -10.38
CA PRO A 49 2.48 -2.05 -10.82
C PRO A 49 2.44 -3.53 -11.19
N VAL A 50 2.72 -3.82 -12.46
CA VAL A 50 2.73 -5.18 -12.99
C VAL A 50 3.74 -6.00 -12.19
N GLY A 51 3.28 -7.10 -11.61
CA GLY A 51 4.13 -8.04 -10.87
C GLY A 51 4.13 -7.89 -9.34
N ILE A 52 3.34 -6.98 -8.75
CA ILE A 52 3.18 -6.96 -7.30
C ILE A 52 2.19 -8.04 -6.84
N VAL A 53 2.62 -8.92 -5.91
CA VAL A 53 1.79 -9.98 -5.33
C VAL A 53 1.34 -9.56 -3.92
N VAL A 54 0.11 -9.10 -3.82
CA VAL A 54 -0.51 -8.66 -2.56
C VAL A 54 -1.89 -9.30 -2.42
N ASP A 55 -2.38 -9.36 -1.18
CA ASP A 55 -3.68 -9.97 -0.88
C ASP A 55 -4.83 -8.99 -1.19
N LEU A 56 -4.56 -7.68 -1.16
CA LEU A 56 -5.56 -6.65 -1.46
C LEU A 56 -4.92 -5.35 -1.98
N PHE A 57 -5.65 -4.68 -2.88
CA PHE A 57 -5.37 -3.30 -3.30
C PHE A 57 -6.41 -2.33 -2.74
N LEU A 58 -5.95 -1.19 -2.21
CA LEU A 58 -6.79 -0.11 -1.69
C LEU A 58 -6.51 1.20 -2.42
N PHE A 59 -7.55 1.91 -2.81
CA PHE A 59 -7.40 3.23 -3.41
C PHE A 59 -7.40 4.34 -2.36
N LYS A 60 -6.31 5.10 -2.30
CA LYS A 60 -6.19 6.34 -1.53
C LYS A 60 -7.04 7.41 -2.22
N ARG A 61 -8.23 7.62 -1.68
CA ARG A 61 -9.09 8.75 -2.06
C ARG A 61 -8.72 9.96 -1.22
N GLU A 62 -8.54 11.09 -1.89
CA GLU A 62 -8.59 12.39 -1.25
C GLU A 62 -10.06 12.82 -1.22
N LEU A 63 -10.70 12.77 -0.06
CA LEU A 63 -12.01 13.38 0.13
C LEU A 63 -11.81 14.89 0.14
N ILE A 64 -11.84 15.51 -1.05
CA ILE A 64 -12.04 16.96 -1.14
C ILE A 64 -13.51 17.21 -0.79
N LEU A 65 -13.80 17.39 0.50
CA LEU A 65 -15.07 18.00 0.88
C LEU A 65 -15.10 19.39 0.26
N PRO A 66 -16.09 19.72 -0.57
CA PRO A 66 -16.12 21.02 -1.20
C PRO A 66 -16.29 22.10 -0.12
N LEU A 67 -15.56 23.21 -0.27
CA LEU A 67 -15.42 24.30 0.69
C LEU A 67 -16.72 25.08 1.01
N TRP A 68 -17.90 24.61 0.59
CA TRP A 68 -19.19 25.25 0.88
C TRP A 68 -19.88 24.73 2.16
N TYR A 69 -19.14 24.05 3.04
CA TYR A 69 -19.60 23.58 4.36
C TYR A 69 -18.80 24.18 5.54
N THR A 70 -18.40 25.45 5.47
CA THR A 70 -17.88 26.22 6.62
C THR A 70 -18.48 27.61 6.66
#